data_AF-A0A9P1EZE2-F1
#
_entry.id   AF-A0A9P1EZE2-F1
#
_cell.length_a   1.000
_cell.length_b   1.000
_cell.length_c   1.000
_cell.angle_alpha   90.00
_cell.angle_beta   90.00
_cell.angle_gamma   90.00
#
_symmetry.space_group_name_H-M   'P 1'
#
loop_
_entity.id
_entity.type
_entity.pdbx_description
1 polymer ?
#
loop_
_entity_poly.entity_id
_entity_poly.type
_entity_poly.pdbx_seq_one_letter_code
_entity_poly.pdbx_strand_id
1 'polypeptide(L)'
;MSKKSKELVLFQIAPPIPMWRPNVGSLDELVASNDLKNEETDDSCLGNASLFSPFKRMPDTELSSIFSSSSASRNDDYNEVVNDEEYEKENRKRVSYYKYKRISEKEFIEQMHPSIGEMVEMAERCGVRYRTVFENFAGKRRKLGVKCAEDDNCQKVAQFLLRENEALGHGKVGEEVRRVLEDSIETHLLSRKRFSLGYVHLIMEKTNLPPSYIRCQYDCCKKRLLTQNRPNTNMLPVKTVRQLEEAYLAKKYKCTSKEWSSEELEWLAARLKLREKQVSEWMEMRSGAVLGFRHDAFEFRRAREVRSFTRLPLHKTAVMNEEFDRIGSPSVEKRKELAERLQLTETQVKNYFSKRRIKLNRIATKSIDFSSSVL
;
A
#
# COMPACT_ATOMS: atom_id res chain seq x y z
N MET A 1 -43.13 63.09 34.36
CA MET A 1 -42.03 62.29 34.91
C MET A 1 -41.89 61.01 34.11
N SER A 2 -40.79 60.83 33.38
CA SER A 2 -40.08 59.55 33.18
C SER A 2 -38.99 59.78 32.13
N LYS A 3 -37.74 59.91 32.60
CA LYS A 3 -36.54 60.05 31.79
C LYS A 3 -36.11 58.65 31.36
N LYS A 4 -36.04 58.38 30.05
CA LYS A 4 -35.35 57.18 29.52
C LYS A 4 -33.95 57.59 29.06
N SER A 5 -32.97 57.26 29.89
CA SER A 5 -31.54 57.32 29.58
C SER A 5 -31.20 56.28 28.50
N LYS A 6 -30.54 56.72 27.43
CA LYS A 6 -29.93 55.84 26.43
C LYS A 6 -28.50 55.54 26.89
N GLU A 7 -28.20 54.29 27.20
CA GLU A 7 -26.84 53.80 27.38
C GLU A 7 -26.15 53.68 26.01
N LEU A 8 -25.04 54.41 25.88
CA LEU A 8 -24.08 54.31 24.78
C LEU A 8 -23.10 53.18 25.12
N VAL A 9 -23.21 52.04 24.44
CA VAL A 9 -22.22 50.97 24.51
C VAL A 9 -21.05 51.34 23.59
N LEU A 10 -19.93 51.74 24.19
CA LEU A 10 -18.65 51.93 23.50
C LEU A 10 -18.06 50.56 23.13
N PHE A 11 -18.06 50.21 21.84
CA PHE A 11 -17.25 49.10 21.34
C PHE A 11 -15.79 49.53 21.23
N GLN A 12 -14.93 48.95 22.07
CA GLN A 12 -13.48 49.07 21.94
C GLN A 12 -13.01 48.37 20.66
N ILE A 13 -12.46 49.14 19.74
CA ILE A 13 -11.81 48.65 18.52
C ILE A 13 -10.43 48.10 18.93
N ALA A 14 -10.22 46.80 18.69
CA ALA A 14 -8.92 46.17 18.89
C ALA A 14 -7.86 46.75 17.92
N PRO A 15 -6.59 46.93 18.34
CA PRO A 15 -5.54 47.45 17.48
C PRO A 15 -5.20 46.45 16.36
N PRO A 16 -4.78 46.93 15.18
CA PRO A 16 -4.44 46.08 14.05
C PRO A 16 -3.19 45.24 14.33
N ILE A 17 -3.28 43.94 14.06
CA ILE A 17 -2.19 42.97 14.12
C ILE A 17 -1.18 43.32 13.00
N PRO A 18 0.12 43.48 13.28
CA PRO A 18 1.11 43.74 12.25
C PRO A 18 1.28 42.51 11.35
N MET A 19 0.91 42.64 10.08
CA MET A 19 1.19 41.63 9.06
C MET A 19 2.69 41.58 8.78
N TRP A 20 3.31 40.48 9.19
CA TRP A 20 4.63 40.09 8.71
C TRP A 20 4.57 39.87 7.19
N ARG A 21 5.33 40.68 6.42
CA ARG A 21 5.57 40.45 4.99
C ARG A 21 7.00 39.91 4.83
N PRO A 22 7.20 38.69 4.32
CA PRO A 22 8.52 38.26 3.88
C PRO A 22 8.94 39.10 2.68
N ASN A 23 10.15 39.65 2.75
CA ASN A 23 10.80 40.34 1.63
C ASN A 23 11.22 39.28 0.60
N VAL A 24 10.35 38.99 -0.37
CA VAL A 24 10.71 38.19 -1.54
C VAL A 24 11.38 39.10 -2.56
N GLY A 25 12.68 38.90 -2.74
CA GLY A 25 13.46 39.49 -3.82
C GLY A 25 12.88 39.16 -5.19
N SER A 26 13.19 40.03 -6.14
CA SER A 26 12.73 40.00 -7.54
C SER A 26 12.93 38.62 -8.21
N LEU A 27 11.94 38.22 -9.01
CA LEU A 27 11.84 36.92 -9.70
C LEU A 27 12.78 36.77 -10.92
N ASP A 28 13.60 37.79 -11.21
CA ASP A 28 14.47 37.80 -12.40
C ASP A 28 15.89 37.26 -12.15
N GLU A 29 16.23 36.85 -10.93
CA GLU A 29 17.59 36.39 -10.56
C GLU A 29 17.76 34.85 -10.45
N LEU A 30 16.73 34.05 -10.77
CA LEU A 30 16.73 32.58 -10.58
C LEU A 30 16.78 31.74 -11.87
N VAL A 31 17.09 32.33 -13.03
CA VAL A 31 17.12 31.61 -14.33
C VAL A 31 18.52 31.15 -14.76
N ALA A 32 19.56 31.40 -13.98
CA ALA A 32 20.89 30.85 -14.23
C ALA A 32 21.29 29.87 -13.12
N SER A 33 21.54 28.61 -13.49
CA SER A 33 22.01 27.49 -12.64
C SER A 33 20.91 26.56 -12.11
N ASN A 34 20.56 25.53 -12.89
CA ASN A 34 20.02 24.28 -12.34
C ASN A 34 20.59 23.08 -13.11
N ASP A 35 21.81 22.71 -12.73
CA ASP A 35 22.31 21.34 -12.86
C ASP A 35 21.64 20.50 -11.77
N LEU A 36 20.67 19.67 -12.17
CA LEU A 36 19.96 18.76 -11.28
C LEU A 36 20.87 17.59 -10.87
N LYS A 37 21.53 17.72 -9.72
CA LYS A 37 21.87 16.57 -8.87
C LYS A 37 20.58 16.11 -8.18
N ASN A 38 20.09 14.93 -8.57
CA ASN A 38 19.00 14.26 -7.85
C ASN A 38 19.55 13.75 -6.52
N GLU A 39 19.33 14.50 -5.44
CA GLU A 39 19.46 13.98 -4.08
C GLU A 39 18.27 13.07 -3.78
N GLU A 40 18.57 11.81 -3.49
CA GLU A 40 17.65 10.80 -3.00
C GLU A 40 17.14 11.22 -1.62
N THR A 41 15.93 11.74 -1.56
CA THR A 41 15.15 11.78 -0.33
C THR A 41 14.38 10.48 -0.23
N ASP A 42 14.92 9.57 0.59
CA ASP A 42 14.23 8.37 1.06
C ASP A 42 13.00 8.77 1.86
N ASP A 43 11.87 8.80 1.17
CA ASP A 43 10.55 9.05 1.73
C ASP A 43 10.03 7.80 2.47
N SER A 44 10.75 7.40 3.51
CA SER A 44 10.33 6.44 4.53
C SER A 44 9.38 7.11 5.52
N CYS A 45 8.27 7.67 5.03
CA CYS A 45 7.20 8.20 5.88
C CYS A 45 6.30 7.06 6.38
N LEU A 46 6.84 6.20 7.26
CA LEU A 46 6.06 5.44 8.24
C LEU A 46 6.32 6.05 9.61
N GLY A 47 5.39 6.92 10.04
CA GLY A 47 5.44 7.58 11.33
C GLY A 47 5.47 6.58 12.49
N ASN A 48 6.66 6.44 13.10
CA ASN A 48 6.79 5.92 14.45
C ASN A 48 6.41 7.04 15.42
N ALA A 49 5.19 6.95 15.97
CA ALA A 49 4.81 7.71 17.15
C ALA A 49 5.50 7.08 18.39
N SER A 50 6.73 7.48 18.67
CA SER A 50 7.35 7.27 19.99
C SER A 50 6.83 8.33 20.95
N LEU A 51 5.74 7.98 21.65
CA LEU A 51 5.32 8.63 22.89
C LEU A 51 6.20 8.11 24.02
N PHE A 52 7.14 8.92 24.53
CA PHE A 52 7.43 9.15 25.96
C PHE A 52 8.55 10.21 26.09
N SER A 53 8.20 11.35 26.70
CA SER A 53 9.08 12.38 27.26
C SER A 53 9.52 11.97 28.69
N PRO A 54 10.35 12.70 29.48
CA PRO A 54 10.95 14.01 29.22
C PRO A 54 12.43 14.21 29.64
N PHE A 55 12.95 15.32 29.13
CA PHE A 55 14.11 16.10 29.55
C PHE A 55 14.44 16.07 31.06
N LYS A 56 15.74 15.91 31.36
CA LYS A 56 16.43 16.61 32.45
C LYS A 56 17.55 17.46 31.84
N ARG A 57 17.47 18.77 32.07
CA ARG A 57 18.53 19.77 31.85
C ARG A 57 19.61 19.64 32.92
N MET A 58 20.85 20.04 32.59
CA MET A 58 21.83 20.84 33.37
C MET A 58 23.25 20.61 32.77
N PRO A 59 24.26 21.49 32.99
CA PRO A 59 24.55 22.61 32.10
C PRO A 59 26.01 22.65 31.61
N ASP A 60 26.26 23.67 30.80
CA ASP A 60 27.51 24.22 30.25
C ASP A 60 28.83 23.84 30.93
N THR A 61 29.82 23.49 30.11
CA THR A 61 31.23 23.76 30.40
C THR A 61 31.93 24.13 29.11
N GLU A 62 32.37 25.40 29.06
CA GLU A 62 33.28 25.97 28.08
C GLU A 62 34.65 25.28 28.11
N LEU A 63 35.32 25.17 26.97
CA LEU A 63 36.66 25.76 26.73
C LEU A 63 37.33 25.19 25.46
N SER A 64 37.40 26.08 24.47
CA SER A 64 38.54 26.42 23.59
C SER A 64 39.68 25.43 23.29
N SER A 65 39.89 25.24 21.98
CA SER A 65 41.14 25.29 21.18
C SER A 65 42.36 24.45 21.58
N ILE A 66 42.97 23.77 20.58
CA ILE A 66 44.36 23.98 20.12
C ILE A 66 44.65 23.12 18.86
N PHE A 67 45.14 23.82 17.83
CA PHE A 67 46.04 23.51 16.71
C PHE A 67 46.34 22.08 16.18
N SER A 68 46.41 22.07 14.84
CA SER A 68 47.45 21.49 13.94
C SER A 68 47.52 19.99 13.65
N SER A 69 47.12 19.68 12.40
CA SER A 69 47.91 19.07 11.31
C SER A 69 48.80 17.84 11.54
N SER A 70 48.55 16.88 10.65
CA SER A 70 49.47 15.88 10.06
C SER A 70 49.71 14.59 10.84
N SER A 71 49.22 13.47 10.33
CA SER A 71 50.07 12.52 9.58
C SER A 71 49.32 11.24 9.22
N ALA A 72 49.66 10.72 8.04
CA ALA A 72 49.30 9.43 7.48
C ALA A 72 49.21 8.27 8.49
N SER A 73 48.16 7.47 8.37
CA SER A 73 48.25 6.04 8.66
C SER A 73 47.31 5.27 7.74
N ARG A 74 47.87 4.20 7.19
CA ARG A 74 47.25 3.13 6.40
C ARG A 74 46.03 2.55 7.11
N ASN A 75 45.03 2.17 6.33
CA ASN A 75 44.12 1.04 6.53
C ASN A 75 43.51 0.76 5.15
N ASP A 76 44.03 -0.22 4.43
CA ASP A 76 43.52 -1.61 4.40
C ASP A 76 42.23 -1.71 3.59
N ASP A 77 42.46 -1.77 2.27
CA ASP A 77 41.92 -2.75 1.33
C ASP A 77 40.81 -3.67 1.87
N TYR A 78 39.57 -3.21 1.75
CA TYR A 78 38.40 -4.08 1.60
C TYR A 78 37.73 -3.71 0.28
N ASN A 79 38.26 -4.26 -0.82
CA ASN A 79 37.46 -4.50 -2.02
C ASN A 79 36.39 -5.54 -1.69
N GLU A 80 35.28 -5.08 -1.11
CA GLU A 80 34.04 -5.83 -1.15
C GLU A 80 33.64 -5.88 -2.63
N VAL A 81 33.92 -7.01 -3.27
CA VAL A 81 33.46 -7.33 -4.62
C VAL A 81 31.94 -7.34 -4.55
N VAL A 82 31.34 -6.17 -4.71
CA VAL A 82 29.91 -6.03 -4.96
C VAL A 82 29.65 -6.86 -6.20
N ASN A 83 28.86 -7.90 -6.03
CA ASN A 83 28.53 -8.84 -7.08
C ASN A 83 27.79 -8.08 -8.19
N ASP A 84 28.53 -7.67 -9.24
CA ASP A 84 28.03 -6.87 -10.35
C ASP A 84 26.76 -7.48 -11.00
N GLU A 85 26.57 -8.79 -10.88
CA GLU A 85 25.38 -9.49 -11.34
C GLU A 85 24.09 -9.11 -10.59
N GLU A 86 24.16 -8.76 -9.31
CA GLU A 86 22.99 -8.35 -8.51
C GLU A 86 22.59 -6.91 -8.81
N TYR A 87 23.58 -6.02 -8.97
CA TYR A 87 23.38 -4.62 -9.36
C TYR A 87 22.81 -4.49 -10.78
N GLU A 88 23.28 -5.32 -11.73
CA GLU A 88 22.69 -5.35 -13.07
C GLU A 88 21.27 -5.93 -13.11
N LYS A 89 20.93 -6.89 -12.23
CA LYS A 89 19.58 -7.50 -12.20
C LYS A 89 18.51 -6.51 -11.75
N GLU A 90 18.88 -5.57 -10.89
CA GLU A 90 17.98 -4.53 -10.39
C GLU A 90 17.80 -3.38 -11.41
N ASN A 91 18.84 -3.07 -12.20
CA ASN A 91 18.78 -2.06 -13.25
C ASN A 91 18.10 -2.52 -14.57
N ARG A 92 18.01 -3.83 -14.84
CA ARG A 92 17.36 -4.38 -16.06
C ARG A 92 15.83 -4.19 -16.13
N LYS A 93 15.19 -3.59 -15.12
CA LYS A 93 13.73 -3.32 -15.12
C LYS A 93 13.34 -1.85 -15.30
N ARG A 94 14.31 -0.92 -15.32
CA ARG A 94 14.01 0.48 -15.61
C ARG A 94 13.82 0.61 -17.12
N VAL A 95 12.58 0.82 -17.55
CA VAL A 95 12.31 1.17 -18.94
C VAL A 95 13.15 2.39 -19.29
N SER A 96 13.92 2.29 -20.37
CA SER A 96 14.72 3.41 -20.87
C SER A 96 13.86 4.67 -20.95
N TYR A 97 14.33 5.77 -20.37
CA TYR A 97 13.65 7.06 -20.35
C TYR A 97 13.14 7.47 -21.75
N TYR A 98 13.92 7.16 -22.79
CA TYR A 98 13.56 7.39 -24.19
C TYR A 98 12.30 6.64 -24.63
N LYS A 99 12.10 5.40 -24.17
CA LYS A 99 10.90 4.60 -24.46
C LYS A 99 9.67 5.22 -23.80
N TYR A 100 9.77 5.64 -22.53
CA TYR A 100 8.67 6.36 -21.87
C TYR A 100 8.34 7.67 -22.57
N LYS A 101 9.36 8.47 -22.93
CA LYS A 101 9.18 9.73 -23.63
C LYS A 101 8.40 9.54 -24.94
N ARG A 102 8.81 8.58 -25.78
CA ARG A 102 8.14 8.27 -27.07
C ARG A 102 6.67 7.83 -26.87
N ILE A 103 6.42 6.93 -25.92
CA ILE A 103 5.06 6.47 -25.61
C ILE A 103 4.20 7.64 -25.13
N SER A 104 4.71 8.44 -24.19
CA SER A 104 3.99 9.59 -23.64
C SER A 104 3.70 10.67 -24.69
N GLU A 105 4.55 10.83 -25.71
CA GLU A 105 4.35 11.78 -26.81
C GLU A 105 3.25 11.30 -27.74
N LYS A 106 3.28 10.03 -28.13
CA LYS A 106 2.21 9.41 -28.95
C LYS A 106 0.85 9.52 -28.27
N GLU A 107 0.75 9.08 -27.01
CA GLU A 107 -0.52 9.08 -26.28
C GLU A 107 -1.02 10.49 -25.97
N PHE A 108 -0.13 11.47 -25.83
CA PHE A 108 -0.53 12.87 -25.66
C PHE A 108 -1.19 13.45 -26.94
N ILE A 109 -0.72 13.06 -28.12
CA ILE A 109 -1.31 13.47 -29.40
C ILE A 109 -2.70 12.86 -29.56
N GLU A 110 -2.87 11.61 -29.17
CA GLU A 110 -4.15 10.90 -29.23
C GLU A 110 -5.14 11.45 -28.19
N GLN A 111 -4.68 11.72 -26.96
CA GLN A 111 -5.51 12.18 -25.86
C GLN A 111 -4.78 13.15 -24.94
N MET A 112 -5.11 14.43 -25.04
CA MET A 112 -4.50 15.48 -24.23
C MET A 112 -4.88 15.41 -22.74
N HIS A 113 -6.03 14.81 -22.42
CA HIS A 113 -6.60 14.69 -21.06
C HIS A 113 -6.88 13.21 -20.73
N PRO A 114 -5.83 12.40 -20.48
CA PRO A 114 -6.02 10.99 -20.20
C PRO A 114 -6.81 10.78 -18.91
N SER A 115 -7.58 9.70 -18.87
CA SER A 115 -8.26 9.23 -17.68
C SER A 115 -7.27 8.75 -16.62
N ILE A 116 -7.74 8.65 -15.37
CA ILE A 116 -6.92 8.14 -14.27
C ILE A 116 -6.46 6.71 -14.57
N GLY A 117 -7.33 5.89 -15.17
CA GLY A 117 -7.05 4.52 -15.59
C GLY A 117 -5.94 4.44 -16.62
N GLU A 118 -6.01 5.24 -17.68
CA GLU A 118 -4.98 5.31 -18.73
C GLU A 118 -3.62 5.73 -18.17
N MET A 119 -3.60 6.75 -17.28
CA MET A 119 -2.35 7.18 -16.63
C MET A 119 -1.75 6.09 -15.74
N VAL A 120 -2.58 5.30 -15.04
CA VAL A 120 -2.12 4.13 -14.25
C VAL A 120 -1.55 3.05 -15.17
N GLU A 121 -2.25 2.73 -16.25
CA GLU A 121 -1.81 1.71 -17.21
C GLU A 121 -0.49 2.11 -17.89
N MET A 122 -0.35 3.38 -18.28
CA MET A 122 0.89 3.91 -18.84
C MET A 122 2.04 3.85 -17.82
N ALA A 123 1.77 4.21 -16.56
CA ALA A 123 2.76 4.13 -15.49
C ALA A 123 3.25 2.68 -15.29
N GLU A 124 2.34 1.71 -15.30
CA GLU A 124 2.68 0.28 -15.19
C GLU A 124 3.45 -0.25 -16.40
N ARG A 125 2.96 0.04 -17.61
CA ARG A 125 3.58 -0.40 -18.87
C ARG A 125 4.97 0.18 -19.08
N CYS A 126 5.18 1.42 -18.62
CA CYS A 126 6.47 2.09 -18.72
C CYS A 126 7.33 1.95 -17.45
N GLY A 127 6.86 1.28 -16.40
CA GLY A 127 7.61 1.16 -15.14
C GLY A 127 7.98 2.50 -14.49
N VAL A 128 7.18 3.55 -14.70
CA VAL A 128 7.38 4.89 -14.12
C VAL A 128 6.35 5.18 -13.03
N ARG A 129 6.60 6.19 -12.21
CA ARG A 129 5.63 6.59 -11.17
C ARG A 129 4.41 7.25 -11.81
N TYR A 130 3.22 6.95 -11.30
CA TYR A 130 1.96 7.59 -11.72
C TYR A 130 2.03 9.12 -11.68
N ARG A 131 2.64 9.70 -10.64
CA ARG A 131 2.84 11.14 -10.51
C ARG A 131 3.66 11.72 -11.66
N THR A 132 4.71 11.01 -12.10
CA THR A 132 5.54 11.42 -13.24
C THR A 132 4.74 11.46 -14.54
N VAL A 133 3.84 10.49 -14.76
CA VAL A 133 2.93 10.48 -15.91
C VAL A 133 2.04 11.73 -15.90
N PHE A 134 1.40 11.99 -14.76
CA PHE A 134 0.54 13.15 -14.60
C PHE A 134 1.29 14.48 -14.83
N GLU A 135 2.47 14.66 -14.22
CA GLU A 135 3.29 15.85 -14.34
C GLU A 135 3.78 16.07 -15.79
N ASN A 136 4.14 15.00 -16.50
CA ASN A 136 4.54 15.07 -17.91
C ASN A 136 3.40 15.62 -18.78
N PHE A 137 2.20 15.04 -18.64
CA PHE A 137 1.01 15.48 -19.37
C PHE A 137 0.60 16.91 -18.99
N ALA A 138 0.64 17.25 -17.71
CA ALA A 138 0.37 18.62 -17.23
C ALA A 138 1.38 19.63 -17.78
N GLY A 139 2.66 19.27 -17.81
CA GLY A 139 3.72 20.09 -18.40
C GLY A 139 3.54 20.31 -19.90
N LYS A 140 3.17 19.27 -20.66
CA LYS A 140 2.90 19.37 -22.10
C LYS A 140 1.69 20.27 -22.39
N ARG A 141 0.58 20.11 -21.67
CA ARG A 141 -0.58 21.01 -21.80
C ARG A 141 -0.21 22.46 -21.53
N ARG A 142 0.57 22.72 -20.46
CA ARG A 142 1.05 24.07 -20.14
C ARG A 142 1.89 24.67 -21.26
N LYS A 143 2.81 23.88 -21.86
CA LYS A 143 3.64 24.32 -22.99
C LYS A 143 2.84 24.66 -24.24
N LEU A 144 1.72 23.96 -24.46
CA LEU A 144 0.82 24.19 -25.61
C LEU A 144 -0.31 25.18 -25.32
N GLY A 145 -0.38 25.74 -24.11
CA GLY A 145 -1.47 26.65 -23.71
C GLY A 145 -2.85 25.99 -23.62
N VAL A 146 -2.93 24.67 -23.52
CA VAL A 146 -4.19 23.92 -23.42
C VAL A 146 -4.77 24.07 -22.02
N LYS A 147 -5.95 24.66 -21.90
CA LYS A 147 -6.69 24.82 -20.64
C LYS A 147 -7.52 23.57 -20.36
N CYS A 148 -7.59 23.15 -19.09
CA CYS A 148 -8.48 22.07 -18.66
C CYS A 148 -9.88 22.63 -18.41
N ALA A 149 -10.90 21.89 -18.82
CA ALA A 149 -12.29 22.15 -18.43
C ALA A 149 -12.54 21.72 -16.98
N GLU A 150 -13.58 22.27 -16.34
CA GLU A 150 -13.87 22.07 -14.92
C GLU A 150 -14.08 20.59 -14.54
N ASP A 151 -14.59 19.78 -15.47
CA ASP A 151 -14.86 18.35 -15.27
C ASP A 151 -13.78 17.43 -15.83
N ASP A 152 -12.65 17.97 -16.30
CA ASP A 152 -11.57 17.16 -16.84
C ASP A 152 -10.92 16.28 -15.78
N ASN A 153 -10.54 15.07 -16.20
CA ASN A 153 -9.79 14.12 -15.36
C ASN A 153 -8.51 14.74 -14.78
N CYS A 154 -7.90 15.68 -15.49
CA CYS A 154 -6.70 16.39 -15.03
C CYS A 154 -6.97 17.27 -13.81
N GLN A 155 -8.12 17.96 -13.79
CA GLN A 155 -8.54 18.80 -12.68
C GLN A 155 -8.94 17.94 -11.48
N LYS A 156 -9.64 16.83 -11.72
CA LYS A 156 -9.96 15.83 -10.68
C LYS A 156 -8.69 15.29 -10.01
N VAL A 157 -7.67 14.90 -10.80
CA VAL A 157 -6.40 14.41 -10.24
C VAL A 157 -5.68 15.50 -9.46
N ALA A 158 -5.65 16.75 -9.96
CA ALA A 158 -5.09 17.87 -9.22
C ALA A 158 -5.79 18.07 -7.86
N GLN A 159 -7.13 18.01 -7.84
CA GLN A 159 -7.91 18.06 -6.61
C GLN A 159 -7.60 16.87 -5.67
N PHE A 160 -7.44 15.67 -6.20
CA PHE A 160 -7.10 14.49 -5.39
C PHE A 160 -5.71 14.61 -4.76
N LEU A 161 -4.73 15.17 -5.48
CA LEU A 161 -3.40 15.44 -4.93
C LEU A 161 -3.45 16.48 -3.81
N LEU A 162 -4.29 17.51 -3.92
CA LEU A 162 -4.49 18.50 -2.85
C LEU A 162 -5.16 17.88 -1.60
N ARG A 163 -5.99 16.86 -1.80
CA ARG A 163 -6.69 16.12 -0.73
C ARG A 163 -5.85 15.01 -0.10
N GLU A 164 -4.56 14.88 -0.44
CA GLU A 164 -3.72 13.78 0.06
C GLU A 164 -3.64 13.72 1.59
N ASN A 165 -3.70 14.88 2.25
CA ASN A 165 -3.63 15.02 3.71
C ASN A 165 -5.01 15.23 4.36
N GLU A 166 -6.10 15.09 3.61
CA GLU A 166 -7.44 15.26 4.16
C GLU A 166 -7.75 14.12 5.16
N ALA A 167 -8.01 14.50 6.41
CA ALA A 167 -8.54 13.58 7.40
C ALA A 167 -10.04 13.39 7.15
N LEU A 168 -10.51 12.14 7.16
CA LEU A 168 -11.94 11.90 7.14
C LEU A 168 -12.54 12.42 8.46
N GLY A 169 -13.47 13.36 8.37
CA GLY A 169 -14.30 13.73 9.53
C GLY A 169 -15.01 12.50 10.09
N HIS A 170 -15.40 12.51 11.37
CA HIS A 170 -16.05 11.38 12.05
C HIS A 170 -17.45 10.97 11.49
N GLY A 171 -17.79 11.37 10.26
CA GLY A 171 -19.03 10.99 9.59
C GLY A 171 -19.08 9.50 9.25
N LYS A 172 -20.28 8.93 9.35
CA LYS A 172 -20.54 7.55 8.91
C LYS A 172 -20.48 7.49 7.38
N VAL A 173 -19.52 6.74 6.83
CA VAL A 173 -19.50 6.39 5.40
C VAL A 173 -20.73 5.52 5.09
N GLY A 174 -21.52 5.92 4.10
CA GLY A 174 -22.70 5.19 3.65
C GLY A 174 -22.37 3.77 3.20
N GLU A 175 -23.33 2.85 3.38
CA GLU A 175 -23.13 1.42 3.13
C GLU A 175 -22.80 1.12 1.65
N GLU A 176 -23.44 1.83 0.72
CA GLU A 176 -23.18 1.64 -0.71
C GLU A 176 -21.74 2.05 -1.09
N VAL A 177 -21.30 3.21 -0.62
CA VAL A 177 -19.91 3.70 -0.84
C VAL A 177 -18.90 2.74 -0.22
N ARG A 178 -19.22 2.19 0.96
CA ARG A 178 -18.41 1.17 1.63
C ARG A 178 -18.29 -0.10 0.79
N ARG A 179 -19.39 -0.60 0.22
CA ARG A 179 -19.38 -1.79 -0.65
C ARG A 179 -18.50 -1.57 -1.88
N VAL A 180 -18.68 -0.44 -2.58
CA VAL A 180 -17.86 -0.10 -3.76
C VAL A 180 -16.37 0.00 -3.42
N LEU A 181 -16.05 0.56 -2.25
CA LEU A 181 -14.68 0.62 -1.74
C LEU A 181 -14.11 -0.78 -1.49
N GLU A 182 -14.81 -1.63 -0.75
CA GLU A 182 -14.37 -2.98 -0.42
C GLU A 182 -14.18 -3.84 -1.68
N ASP A 183 -15.12 -3.80 -2.63
CA ASP A 183 -15.04 -4.51 -3.91
C ASP A 183 -13.83 -4.07 -4.74
N SER A 184 -13.56 -2.76 -4.77
CA SER A 184 -12.41 -2.20 -5.48
C SER A 184 -11.09 -2.64 -4.84
N ILE A 185 -11.01 -2.64 -3.51
CA ILE A 185 -9.83 -3.09 -2.76
C ILE A 185 -9.61 -4.60 -2.93
N GLU A 186 -10.67 -5.42 -2.81
CA GLU A 186 -10.57 -6.88 -2.96
C GLU A 186 -10.10 -7.25 -4.36
N THR A 187 -10.68 -6.63 -5.39
CA THR A 187 -10.27 -6.81 -6.79
C THR A 187 -8.79 -6.47 -6.99
N HIS A 188 -8.33 -5.36 -6.39
CA HIS A 188 -6.91 -4.98 -6.44
C HIS A 188 -6.02 -6.00 -5.72
N LEU A 189 -6.38 -6.44 -4.51
CA LEU A 189 -5.62 -7.44 -3.75
C LEU A 189 -5.48 -8.76 -4.52
N LEU A 190 -6.52 -9.20 -5.22
CA LEU A 190 -6.50 -10.41 -6.04
C LEU A 190 -5.58 -10.26 -7.27
N SER A 191 -5.42 -9.05 -7.81
CA SER A 191 -4.53 -8.78 -8.94
C SER A 191 -3.04 -8.98 -8.61
N ARG A 192 -2.68 -8.94 -7.31
CA ARG A 192 -1.30 -8.94 -6.77
C ARG A 192 -0.43 -7.76 -7.23
N LYS A 193 -1.04 -6.70 -7.78
CA LYS A 193 -0.33 -5.48 -8.15
C LYS A 193 0.02 -4.63 -6.93
N ARG A 194 1.07 -3.81 -7.03
CA ARG A 194 1.44 -2.85 -5.98
C ARG A 194 0.31 -1.84 -5.81
N PHE A 195 -0.07 -1.56 -4.57
CA PHE A 195 -1.05 -0.52 -4.25
C PHE A 195 -0.38 0.86 -4.39
N SER A 196 -0.48 1.44 -5.58
CA SER A 196 0.15 2.72 -5.94
C SER A 196 -0.81 3.90 -5.73
N LEU A 197 -0.27 5.12 -5.75
CA LEU A 197 -1.08 6.35 -5.65
C LEU A 197 -2.18 6.42 -6.72
N GLY A 198 -1.89 5.98 -7.95
CA GLY A 198 -2.88 5.99 -9.02
C GLY A 198 -4.06 5.05 -8.76
N TYR A 199 -3.84 3.90 -8.09
CA TYR A 199 -4.94 3.05 -7.63
C TYR A 199 -5.78 3.70 -6.54
N VAL A 200 -5.15 4.46 -5.64
CA VAL A 200 -5.89 5.25 -4.65
C VAL A 200 -6.79 6.25 -5.37
N HIS A 201 -6.28 6.98 -6.36
CA HIS A 201 -7.07 7.92 -7.15
C HIS A 201 -8.22 7.26 -7.92
N LEU A 202 -8.03 6.05 -8.46
CA LEU A 202 -9.11 5.27 -9.09
C LEU A 202 -10.23 4.94 -8.10
N ILE A 203 -9.89 4.65 -6.83
CA ILE A 203 -10.88 4.40 -5.78
C ILE A 203 -11.55 5.72 -5.36
N MET A 204 -10.78 6.80 -5.25
CA MET A 204 -11.31 8.13 -4.94
C MET A 204 -12.33 8.59 -5.99
N GLU A 205 -12.08 8.37 -7.26
CA GLU A 205 -13.00 8.71 -8.35
C GLU A 205 -14.37 8.02 -8.18
N LYS A 206 -14.39 6.78 -7.69
CA LYS A 206 -15.62 6.00 -7.49
C LYS A 206 -16.34 6.29 -6.17
N THR A 207 -15.60 6.66 -5.13
CA THR A 207 -16.11 6.70 -3.76
C THR A 207 -16.12 8.09 -3.14
N ASN A 208 -15.39 9.04 -3.73
CA ASN A 208 -15.10 10.37 -3.22
C ASN A 208 -14.52 10.40 -1.78
N LEU A 209 -13.92 9.28 -1.35
CA LEU A 209 -13.30 9.15 -0.03
C LEU A 209 -11.87 9.68 -0.02
N PRO A 210 -11.36 10.18 1.12
CA PRO A 210 -9.99 10.67 1.23
C PRO A 210 -8.96 9.53 1.16
N PRO A 211 -7.73 9.80 0.66
CA PRO A 211 -6.66 8.81 0.53
C PRO A 211 -6.30 8.09 1.82
N SER A 212 -6.27 8.83 2.94
CA SER A 212 -5.97 8.32 4.28
C SER A 212 -6.92 7.18 4.67
N TYR A 213 -8.22 7.37 4.46
CA TYR A 213 -9.25 6.37 4.73
C TYR A 213 -9.12 5.15 3.81
N ILE A 214 -8.92 5.37 2.50
CA ILE A 214 -8.77 4.30 1.52
C ILE A 214 -7.56 3.40 1.87
N ARG A 215 -6.42 4.01 2.23
CA ARG A 215 -5.20 3.28 2.65
C ARG A 215 -5.45 2.48 3.92
N CYS A 216 -6.12 3.07 4.92
CA CYS A 216 -6.49 2.37 6.14
C CYS A 216 -7.39 1.14 5.86
N GLN A 217 -8.43 1.31 5.04
CA GLN A 217 -9.32 0.21 4.66
C GLN A 217 -8.59 -0.85 3.83
N TYR A 218 -7.66 -0.46 2.97
CA TYR A 218 -6.82 -1.39 2.23
C TYR A 218 -6.01 -2.30 3.17
N ASP A 219 -5.39 -1.74 4.21
CA ASP A 219 -4.65 -2.52 5.20
C ASP A 219 -5.55 -3.44 6.01
N CYS A 220 -6.74 -2.97 6.39
CA CYS A 220 -7.75 -3.78 7.07
C CYS A 220 -8.20 -4.97 6.19
N CYS A 221 -8.57 -4.72 4.94
CA CYS A 221 -8.95 -5.75 3.97
C CYS A 221 -7.80 -6.72 3.69
N LYS A 222 -6.57 -6.23 3.53
CA LYS A 222 -5.37 -7.05 3.34
C LYS A 222 -5.12 -7.96 4.54
N LYS A 223 -5.21 -7.43 5.77
CA LYS A 223 -5.13 -8.22 7.01
C LYS A 223 -6.24 -9.27 7.05
N ARG A 224 -7.49 -8.90 6.73
CA ARG A 224 -8.65 -9.81 6.67
C ARG A 224 -8.42 -10.93 5.67
N LEU A 225 -7.93 -10.64 4.47
CA LEU A 225 -7.65 -11.64 3.42
C LEU A 225 -6.50 -12.58 3.81
N LEU A 226 -5.43 -12.03 4.42
CA LEU A 226 -4.30 -12.83 4.91
C LEU A 226 -4.66 -13.69 6.13
N THR A 227 -5.67 -13.29 6.90
CA THR A 227 -6.16 -14.01 8.08
C THR A 227 -7.34 -14.93 7.78
N GLN A 228 -8.08 -14.75 6.69
CA GLN A 228 -9.20 -15.63 6.29
C GLN A 228 -8.79 -17.08 6.03
N ASN A 229 -7.55 -17.33 5.61
CA ASN A 229 -6.98 -18.68 5.46
C ASN A 229 -6.21 -19.14 6.69
N ARG A 230 -6.18 -18.35 7.77
CA ARG A 230 -5.87 -18.90 9.08
C ARG A 230 -7.14 -19.62 9.50
N PRO A 231 -7.06 -20.89 9.95
CA PRO A 231 -8.21 -21.55 10.55
C PRO A 231 -8.79 -20.52 11.52
N ASN A 232 -10.06 -20.21 11.32
CA ASN A 232 -10.80 -19.23 12.08
C ASN A 232 -10.66 -19.67 13.53
N THR A 233 -9.60 -19.21 14.19
CA THR A 233 -9.28 -19.50 15.57
C THR A 233 -10.24 -18.56 16.24
N ASN A 234 -11.49 -19.03 16.29
CA ASN A 234 -12.69 -18.35 16.76
C ASN A 234 -12.27 -17.27 17.71
N MET A 235 -12.38 -16.00 17.29
CA MET A 235 -11.78 -14.83 17.94
C MET A 235 -11.66 -15.06 19.43
N LEU A 236 -10.49 -15.58 19.84
CA LEU A 236 -10.30 -15.93 21.24
C LEU A 236 -10.50 -14.62 22.00
N PRO A 237 -11.19 -14.63 23.15
CA PRO A 237 -11.37 -13.42 23.93
C PRO A 237 -10.01 -12.73 24.10
N VAL A 238 -9.96 -11.40 23.98
CA VAL A 238 -8.70 -10.64 24.01
C VAL A 238 -7.84 -10.99 25.24
N LYS A 239 -8.50 -11.27 26.38
CA LYS A 239 -7.85 -11.76 27.60
C LYS A 239 -7.13 -13.10 27.39
N THR A 240 -7.77 -14.05 26.73
CA THR A 240 -7.21 -15.36 26.40
C THR A 240 -6.02 -15.24 25.45
N VAL A 241 -6.12 -14.39 24.42
CA VAL A 241 -5.00 -14.11 23.50
C VAL A 241 -3.81 -13.52 24.25
N ARG A 242 -4.05 -12.57 25.15
CA ARG A 242 -3.00 -11.98 25.98
C ARG A 242 -2.31 -13.01 26.87
N GLN A 243 -3.06 -13.93 27.48
CA GLN A 243 -2.48 -15.00 28.30
C GLN A 243 -1.68 -16.03 27.50
N LEU A 244 -2.10 -16.34 26.26
CA LEU A 244 -1.32 -17.15 25.33
C LEU A 244 -0.02 -16.46 24.94
N GLU A 245 -0.06 -15.15 24.68
CA GLU A 245 1.12 -14.34 24.36
C GLU A 245 2.10 -14.28 25.53
N GLU A 246 1.61 -14.04 26.75
CA GLU A 246 2.44 -14.02 27.96
C GLU A 246 3.10 -15.39 28.20
N ALA A 247 2.37 -16.49 28.02
CA ALA A 247 2.93 -17.85 28.11
C ALA A 247 3.98 -18.10 27.01
N TYR A 248 3.71 -17.66 25.78
CA TYR A 248 4.64 -17.76 24.67
C TYR A 248 5.96 -17.03 24.93
N LEU A 249 5.88 -15.77 25.37
CA LEU A 249 7.05 -14.97 25.70
C LEU A 249 7.80 -15.53 26.91
N ALA A 250 7.09 -16.03 27.93
CA ALA A 250 7.71 -16.68 29.07
C ALA A 250 8.52 -17.90 28.63
N LYS A 251 7.94 -18.80 27.83
CA LYS A 251 8.65 -19.96 27.29
C LYS A 251 9.84 -19.55 26.43
N LYS A 252 9.67 -18.56 25.55
CA LYS A 252 10.71 -18.11 24.62
C LYS A 252 11.93 -17.48 25.30
N TYR A 253 11.73 -16.70 26.37
CA TYR A 253 12.78 -15.89 26.98
C TYR A 253 13.24 -16.38 28.36
N LYS A 254 12.42 -17.17 29.06
CA LYS A 254 12.71 -17.62 30.44
C LYS A 254 13.00 -19.11 30.55
N CYS A 255 12.72 -19.90 29.51
CA CYS A 255 13.00 -21.34 29.51
C CYS A 255 14.18 -21.68 28.59
N THR A 256 14.98 -22.66 29.00
CA THR A 256 16.08 -23.22 28.19
C THR A 256 15.55 -24.02 27.00
N SER A 257 14.47 -24.78 27.19
CA SER A 257 13.76 -25.44 26.09
C SER A 257 12.81 -24.46 25.39
N LYS A 258 13.00 -24.30 24.07
CA LYS A 258 12.18 -23.46 23.19
C LYS A 258 11.02 -24.21 22.54
N GLU A 259 10.99 -25.53 22.69
CA GLU A 259 9.95 -26.39 22.14
C GLU A 259 8.84 -26.61 23.17
N TRP A 260 7.60 -26.70 22.68
CA TRP A 260 6.41 -26.93 23.50
C TRP A 260 6.18 -28.43 23.62
N SER A 261 6.16 -28.95 24.84
CA SER A 261 5.79 -30.35 25.10
C SER A 261 4.26 -30.52 25.11
N SER A 262 3.76 -31.74 24.88
CA SER A 262 2.32 -32.02 24.92
C SER A 262 1.72 -31.70 26.29
N GLU A 263 2.43 -32.02 27.37
CA GLU A 263 1.99 -31.77 28.75
C GLU A 263 1.81 -30.26 29.02
N GLU A 264 2.72 -29.43 28.52
CA GLU A 264 2.61 -27.97 28.65
C GLU A 264 1.44 -27.39 27.86
N LEU A 265 1.19 -27.94 26.66
CA LEU A 265 0.07 -27.54 25.82
C LEU A 265 -1.27 -27.95 26.45
N GLU A 266 -1.36 -29.16 27.01
CA GLU A 266 -2.53 -29.65 27.73
C GLU A 266 -2.80 -28.83 28.99
N TRP A 267 -1.76 -28.53 29.79
CA TRP A 267 -1.87 -27.67 30.97
C TRP A 267 -2.37 -26.27 30.61
N LEU A 268 -1.81 -25.67 29.56
CA LEU A 268 -2.21 -24.33 29.12
C LEU A 268 -3.63 -24.32 28.55
N ALA A 269 -4.03 -25.39 27.85
CA ALA A 269 -5.37 -25.58 27.34
C ALA A 269 -6.40 -25.71 28.47
N ALA A 270 -6.11 -26.52 29.49
CA ALA A 270 -6.93 -26.66 30.69
C ALA A 270 -7.07 -25.32 31.43
N ARG A 271 -5.96 -24.58 31.60
CA ARG A 271 -5.95 -23.27 32.26
C ARG A 271 -6.82 -22.23 31.54
N LEU A 272 -6.81 -22.24 30.22
CA LEU A 272 -7.53 -21.27 29.39
C LEU A 272 -8.93 -21.72 28.97
N LYS A 273 -9.34 -22.94 29.37
CA LYS A 273 -10.59 -23.58 28.93
C LYS A 273 -10.68 -23.67 27.40
N LEU A 274 -9.57 -24.01 26.75
CA LEU A 274 -9.47 -24.23 25.31
C LEU A 274 -9.18 -25.70 25.01
N ARG A 275 -9.41 -26.13 23.77
CA ARG A 275 -8.94 -27.45 23.32
C ARG A 275 -7.42 -27.40 23.08
N GLU A 276 -6.70 -28.44 23.46
CA GLU A 276 -5.25 -28.56 23.26
C GLU A 276 -4.84 -28.26 21.81
N LYS A 277 -5.57 -28.82 20.85
CA LYS A 277 -5.37 -28.55 19.41
C LYS A 277 -5.39 -27.05 19.06
N GLN A 278 -6.29 -26.27 19.67
CA GLN A 278 -6.37 -24.83 19.42
C GLN A 278 -5.17 -24.07 19.99
N VAL A 279 -4.66 -24.50 21.15
CA VAL A 279 -3.46 -23.92 21.77
C VAL A 279 -2.23 -24.27 20.96
N SER A 280 -2.10 -25.55 20.55
CA SER A 280 -1.01 -26.03 19.69
C SER A 280 -0.95 -25.27 18.35
N GLU A 281 -2.08 -25.19 17.63
CA GLU A 281 -2.20 -24.42 16.39
C GLU A 281 -1.85 -22.93 16.58
N TRP A 282 -2.24 -22.35 17.71
CA TRP A 282 -1.90 -20.95 18.03
C TRP A 282 -0.40 -20.78 18.27
N MET A 283 0.24 -21.70 19.02
CA MET A 283 1.68 -21.66 19.30
C MET A 283 2.51 -21.86 18.03
N GLU A 284 2.14 -22.80 17.16
CA GLU A 284 2.77 -23.01 15.85
C GLU A 284 2.60 -21.78 14.94
N MET A 285 1.41 -21.19 14.92
CA MET A 285 1.17 -19.98 14.16
C MET A 285 2.02 -18.81 14.68
N ARG A 286 2.14 -18.67 16.00
CA ARG A 286 2.91 -17.60 16.63
C ARG A 286 4.41 -17.78 16.41
N SER A 287 4.93 -19.00 16.58
CA SER A 287 6.33 -19.32 16.29
C SER A 287 6.68 -19.05 14.83
N GLY A 288 5.83 -19.48 13.89
CA GLY A 288 5.98 -19.19 12.46
C GLY A 288 5.96 -17.69 12.14
N ALA A 289 5.08 -16.92 12.77
CA ALA A 289 5.00 -15.47 12.57
C ALA A 289 6.23 -14.72 13.10
N VAL A 290 6.81 -15.18 14.21
CA VAL A 290 8.00 -14.58 14.83
C VAL A 290 9.27 -14.96 14.07
N LEU A 291 9.32 -16.14 13.44
CA LEU A 291 10.42 -16.54 12.55
C LEU A 291 10.43 -15.74 11.24
N GLY A 292 9.28 -15.30 10.75
CA GLY A 292 9.15 -14.43 9.57
C GLY A 292 9.69 -13.00 9.71
N PHE A 293 10.19 -12.62 10.89
CA PHE A 293 10.95 -11.38 11.09
C PHE A 293 12.47 -11.54 10.85
N ARG A 294 12.99 -12.78 10.75
CA ARG A 294 14.42 -13.05 10.55
C ARG A 294 14.76 -13.87 9.30
N HIS A 295 13.78 -14.54 8.69
CA HIS A 295 13.96 -15.21 7.39
C HIS A 295 13.05 -14.60 6.34
N ASP A 296 13.56 -14.55 5.11
CA ASP A 296 12.88 -14.03 3.92
C ASP A 296 11.41 -14.48 3.92
N ALA A 297 10.49 -13.53 4.12
CA ALA A 297 9.06 -13.78 4.21
C ALA A 297 8.51 -14.49 2.95
N PHE A 298 9.30 -14.50 1.88
CA PHE A 298 9.09 -15.26 0.67
C PHE A 298 9.25 -16.78 0.85
N GLU A 299 10.27 -17.28 1.54
CA GLU A 299 10.48 -18.72 1.75
C GLU A 299 9.41 -19.34 2.64
N PHE A 300 9.02 -18.66 3.72
CA PHE A 300 7.95 -19.12 4.61
C PHE A 300 6.59 -19.20 3.88
N ARG A 301 6.31 -18.23 3.00
CA ARG A 301 5.12 -18.28 2.14
C ARG A 301 5.21 -19.39 1.11
N ARG A 302 6.38 -19.60 0.49
CA ARG A 302 6.60 -20.68 -0.48
C ARG A 302 6.39 -22.05 0.18
N ALA A 303 6.97 -22.30 1.35
CA ALA A 303 6.78 -23.54 2.11
C ALA A 303 5.32 -23.80 2.50
N ARG A 304 4.56 -22.75 2.81
CA ARG A 304 3.12 -22.84 3.11
C ARG A 304 2.26 -23.01 1.86
N GLU A 305 2.59 -22.34 0.76
CA GLU A 305 1.91 -22.49 -0.54
C GLU A 305 2.09 -23.90 -1.11
N VAL A 306 3.28 -24.50 -0.94
CA VAL A 306 3.54 -25.90 -1.34
C VAL A 306 2.60 -26.88 -0.61
N ARG A 307 2.11 -26.56 0.59
CA ARG A 307 1.20 -27.43 1.36
C ARG A 307 -0.29 -27.27 1.02
N SER A 308 -0.70 -26.28 0.22
CA SER A 308 -2.14 -25.99 -0.01
C SER A 308 -2.58 -25.87 -1.47
N PHE A 309 -1.68 -26.00 -2.44
CA PHE A 309 -2.07 -26.09 -3.85
C PHE A 309 -2.13 -27.54 -4.32
N THR A 310 -3.07 -28.32 -3.77
CA THR A 310 -3.54 -29.51 -4.49
C THR A 310 -4.12 -29.02 -5.81
N ARG A 311 -3.38 -29.23 -6.90
CA ARG A 311 -3.91 -29.03 -8.25
C ARG A 311 -5.22 -29.80 -8.33
N LEU A 312 -6.26 -29.13 -8.80
CA LEU A 312 -7.54 -29.80 -9.00
C LEU A 312 -7.33 -30.97 -9.98
N PRO A 313 -7.96 -32.13 -9.75
CA PRO A 313 -7.94 -33.22 -10.70
C PRO A 313 -8.33 -32.75 -12.11
N LEU A 314 -7.73 -33.35 -13.13
CA LEU A 314 -7.91 -32.94 -14.53
C LEU A 314 -9.38 -32.94 -14.95
N HIS A 315 -10.15 -33.96 -14.56
CA HIS A 315 -11.58 -34.05 -14.88
C HIS A 315 -12.39 -32.88 -14.30
N LYS A 316 -12.13 -32.46 -13.05
CA LYS A 316 -12.81 -31.30 -12.43
C LYS A 316 -12.45 -30.00 -13.16
N THR A 317 -11.20 -29.90 -13.60
CA THR A 317 -10.71 -28.74 -14.35
C THR A 317 -11.34 -28.66 -15.73
N ALA A 318 -11.54 -29.78 -16.43
CA ALA A 318 -12.21 -29.83 -17.72
C ALA A 318 -13.66 -29.33 -17.63
N VAL A 319 -14.44 -29.87 -16.69
CA VAL A 319 -15.83 -29.45 -16.46
C VAL A 319 -15.92 -27.96 -16.13
N MET A 320 -15.01 -27.43 -15.30
CA MET A 320 -15.03 -25.98 -15.00
C MET A 320 -14.61 -25.11 -16.18
N ASN A 321 -13.75 -25.60 -17.10
CA ASN A 321 -13.45 -24.87 -18.34
C ASN A 321 -14.69 -24.85 -19.25
N GLU A 322 -15.36 -25.98 -19.45
CA GLU A 322 -16.59 -26.04 -20.27
C GLU A 322 -17.68 -25.10 -19.75
N GLU A 323 -17.89 -25.07 -18.44
CA GLU A 323 -18.86 -24.17 -17.81
C GLU A 323 -18.42 -22.70 -17.88
N PHE A 324 -17.11 -22.44 -17.83
CA PHE A 324 -16.57 -21.09 -18.01
C PHE A 324 -16.80 -20.57 -19.44
N ASP A 325 -16.61 -21.43 -20.43
CA ASP A 325 -16.82 -21.09 -21.84
C ASP A 325 -18.30 -20.81 -22.14
N ARG A 326 -19.23 -21.42 -21.37
CA ARG A 326 -20.66 -21.11 -21.41
C ARG A 326 -21.01 -19.83 -20.65
N ILE A 327 -20.53 -19.70 -19.41
CA ILE A 327 -20.88 -18.62 -18.48
C ILE A 327 -19.60 -18.12 -17.80
N GLY A 328 -19.00 -17.05 -18.32
CA GLY A 328 -17.76 -16.49 -17.79
C GLY A 328 -17.86 -15.96 -16.34
N SER A 329 -19.08 -15.70 -15.85
CA SER A 329 -19.38 -15.17 -14.52
C SER A 329 -20.62 -15.84 -13.89
N PRO A 330 -20.49 -17.07 -13.34
CA PRO A 330 -21.62 -17.81 -12.81
C PRO A 330 -22.21 -17.15 -11.56
N SER A 331 -23.54 -17.24 -11.43
CA SER A 331 -24.30 -16.80 -10.25
C SER A 331 -23.93 -17.60 -8.99
N VAL A 332 -24.35 -17.13 -7.81
CA VAL A 332 -24.13 -17.84 -6.54
C VAL A 332 -24.70 -19.26 -6.59
N GLU A 333 -25.93 -19.40 -7.09
CA GLU A 333 -26.63 -20.70 -7.22
C GLU A 333 -25.86 -21.65 -8.13
N LYS A 334 -25.43 -21.17 -9.30
CA LYS A 334 -24.66 -22.01 -10.24
C LYS A 334 -23.30 -22.43 -9.66
N ARG A 335 -22.66 -21.57 -8.86
CA ARG A 335 -21.42 -21.94 -8.16
C ARG A 335 -21.63 -23.00 -7.10
N LYS A 336 -22.76 -22.96 -6.36
CA LYS A 336 -23.13 -23.99 -5.39
C LYS A 336 -23.41 -25.33 -6.08
N GLU A 337 -24.17 -25.32 -7.17
CA GLU A 337 -24.43 -26.51 -7.99
C GLU A 337 -23.12 -27.15 -8.50
N LEU A 338 -22.19 -26.34 -9.03
CA LEU A 338 -20.88 -26.82 -9.48
C LEU A 338 -20.01 -27.33 -8.32
N ALA A 339 -20.09 -26.70 -7.15
CA ALA A 339 -19.37 -27.12 -5.96
C ALA A 339 -19.85 -28.50 -5.50
N GLU A 340 -21.16 -28.73 -5.44
CA GLU A 340 -21.75 -30.03 -5.12
C GLU A 340 -21.38 -31.09 -6.16
N ARG A 341 -21.62 -30.81 -7.46
CA ARG A 341 -21.34 -31.74 -8.56
C ARG A 341 -19.89 -32.19 -8.61
N LEU A 342 -18.95 -31.30 -8.31
CA LEU A 342 -17.51 -31.57 -8.37
C LEU A 342 -16.91 -31.94 -7.02
N GLN A 343 -17.69 -32.04 -5.94
CA GLN A 343 -17.20 -32.22 -4.57
C GLN A 343 -16.08 -31.22 -4.23
N LEU A 344 -16.39 -29.93 -4.42
CA LEU A 344 -15.55 -28.79 -4.11
C LEU A 344 -16.32 -27.84 -3.18
N THR A 345 -15.61 -26.89 -2.59
CA THR A 345 -16.26 -25.78 -1.88
C THR A 345 -16.68 -24.68 -2.86
N GLU A 346 -17.76 -23.95 -2.56
CA GLU A 346 -18.19 -22.80 -3.38
C GLU A 346 -17.05 -21.79 -3.58
N THR A 347 -16.23 -21.57 -2.54
CA THR A 347 -15.06 -20.70 -2.56
C THR A 347 -14.02 -21.15 -3.58
N GLN A 348 -13.76 -22.47 -3.72
CA GLN A 348 -12.84 -22.99 -4.73
C GLN A 348 -13.36 -22.72 -6.15
N VAL A 349 -14.67 -22.90 -6.39
CA VAL A 349 -15.30 -22.60 -7.68
C VAL A 349 -15.24 -21.11 -7.98
N LYS A 350 -15.62 -20.23 -7.03
CA LYS A 350 -15.51 -18.76 -7.17
C LYS A 350 -14.08 -18.34 -7.53
N ASN A 351 -13.09 -18.87 -6.82
CA ASN A 351 -11.68 -18.56 -7.03
C ASN A 351 -11.18 -19.05 -8.39
N TYR A 352 -11.65 -20.20 -8.86
CA TYR A 352 -11.29 -20.72 -10.17
C TYR A 352 -11.74 -19.78 -11.30
N PHE A 353 -13.03 -19.41 -11.32
CA PHE A 353 -13.58 -18.51 -12.35
C PHE A 353 -12.93 -17.14 -12.31
N SER A 354 -12.68 -16.58 -11.12
CA SER A 354 -11.97 -15.31 -10.96
C SER A 354 -10.55 -15.37 -11.55
N LYS A 355 -9.78 -16.41 -11.22
CA LYS A 355 -8.42 -16.61 -11.77
C LYS A 355 -8.44 -16.81 -13.29
N ARG A 356 -9.44 -17.52 -13.81
CA ARG A 356 -9.59 -17.75 -15.26
C ARG A 356 -9.86 -16.45 -16.01
N ARG A 357 -10.75 -15.58 -15.52
CA ARG A 357 -10.98 -14.24 -16.07
C ARG A 357 -9.71 -13.40 -16.08
N ILE A 358 -8.99 -13.35 -14.96
CA ILE A 358 -7.71 -12.61 -14.87
C ILE A 358 -6.70 -13.14 -15.90
N LYS A 359 -6.62 -14.46 -16.10
CA LYS A 359 -5.73 -15.07 -17.09
C LYS A 359 -6.10 -14.67 -18.53
N LEU A 360 -7.39 -14.70 -18.88
CA LEU A 360 -7.86 -14.28 -20.21
C LEU A 360 -7.61 -12.80 -20.46
N ASN A 361 -7.90 -11.93 -19.48
CA ASN A 361 -7.62 -10.50 -19.61
C ASN A 361 -6.12 -10.25 -19.83
N ARG A 362 -5.24 -10.97 -19.14
CA ARG A 362 -3.79 -10.88 -19.37
C ARG A 362 -3.34 -11.35 -20.76
N ILE A 363 -4.04 -12.31 -21.35
CA ILE A 363 -3.75 -12.78 -22.72
C ILE A 363 -4.22 -11.72 -23.72
N ALA A 364 -5.44 -11.20 -23.55
CA ALA A 364 -6.01 -10.16 -24.39
C ALA A 364 -5.13 -8.88 -24.41
N THR A 365 -4.66 -8.43 -23.24
CA THR A 365 -3.76 -7.27 -23.17
C THR A 365 -2.42 -7.54 -23.87
N LYS A 366 -1.87 -8.76 -23.77
CA LYS A 366 -0.61 -9.11 -24.44
C LYS A 366 -0.74 -9.23 -25.96
N SER A 367 -1.88 -9.70 -26.48
CA SER A 367 -2.10 -9.80 -27.92
C SER A 367 -2.23 -8.43 -28.58
N ILE A 368 -2.81 -7.45 -27.88
CA ILE A 368 -2.93 -6.07 -28.38
C ILE A 368 -1.54 -5.41 -28.52
N ASP A 369 -0.65 -5.63 -27.55
CA ASP A 369 0.73 -5.11 -27.60
C ASP A 369 1.55 -5.70 -28.77
N PHE A 370 1.31 -6.97 -29.13
CA PHE A 370 2.04 -7.61 -30.23
C PHE A 370 1.57 -7.11 -31.60
N SER A 371 0.25 -6.99 -31.80
CA SER A 371 -0.32 -6.46 -33.05
C SER A 371 0.00 -4.98 -33.30
N SER A 372 0.21 -4.17 -32.25
CA SER A 372 0.62 -2.76 -32.38
C SER A 372 2.12 -2.58 -32.64
N SER A 373 2.92 -3.65 -32.70
CA SER A 373 4.37 -3.60 -32.94
C SER A 373 4.79 -4.02 -34.35
N VAL A 374 3.83 -4.47 -35.17
CA VAL A 374 4.03 -4.95 -36.55
C VAL A 374 3.39 -4.02 -37.60
N LEU A 375 2.84 -2.88 -37.16
CA LEU A 375 2.46 -1.73 -37.98
C LEU A 375 3.25 -0.53 -37.48
#